data_AF-A0A969FQ55-F1
#
_entry.id   AF-A0A969FQ55-F1
#
_cell.length_a   1.000
_cell.length_b   1.000
_cell.length_c   1.000
_cell.angle_alpha   90.00
_cell.angle_beta   90.00
_cell.angle_gamma   90.00
#
_symmetry.space_group_name_H-M   'P 1'
#
loop_
_entity.id
_entity.type
_entity.pdbx_description
1 polymer ?
#
loop_
_entity_poly.entity_id
_entity_poly.type
_entity_poly.pdbx_seq_one_letter_code
_entity_poly.pdbx_strand_id
1 'polypeptide(L)'
;MVFSFRIEVYIGALLISGSYDLEHYRRLSVVLNSGLGLQHYVTLRSAIIAPIHRPQQAERVSHLLVSRSQMQVVATLTEPAPPPDYPREEMLTRRDVNRVMFFTPNFGIQANYHKRPDLSLEESLDGTTDDFIALSDAHIYPLEGGQPIVRDFVCLGRAHILAAYLAAHHESI
;
A
#
# COMPACT_ATOMS: atom_id res chain seq x y z
N MET A 1 -5.96 24.63 2.11
CA MET A 1 -5.31 23.70 3.07
C MET A 1 -4.79 22.52 2.26
N VAL A 2 -3.56 22.07 2.47
CA VAL A 2 -3.00 20.91 1.76
C VAL A 2 -2.94 19.75 2.73
N PHE A 3 -3.39 18.57 2.30
CA PHE A 3 -3.28 17.33 3.05
C PHE A 3 -2.00 16.62 2.61
N SER A 4 -0.99 16.62 3.46
CA SER A 4 0.33 16.03 3.16
C SER A 4 0.46 14.67 3.82
N PHE A 5 0.54 13.63 2.98
CA PHE A 5 0.83 12.27 3.40
C PHE A 5 2.35 12.06 3.36
N ARG A 6 2.90 11.36 4.36
CA ARG A 6 4.23 10.74 4.22
C ARG A 6 4.02 9.30 3.82
N ILE A 7 4.60 8.91 2.69
CA ILE A 7 4.46 7.55 2.16
C ILE A 7 5.82 6.94 1.85
N GLU A 8 5.84 5.62 1.81
CA GLU A 8 6.89 4.82 1.20
C GLU A 8 6.33 4.11 -0.03
N VAL A 9 7.15 3.99 -1.07
CA VAL A 9 6.86 3.27 -2.30
C VAL A 9 7.96 2.26 -2.54
N TYR A 10 7.58 0.99 -2.66
CA TYR A 10 8.47 -0.10 -2.99
C TYR A 10 8.33 -0.44 -4.48
N ILE A 11 9.46 -0.39 -5.19
CA ILE A 11 9.56 -0.65 -6.64
C ILE A 11 10.79 -1.49 -6.90
N GLY A 12 10.61 -2.78 -7.24
CA GLY A 12 11.76 -3.63 -7.47
C GLY A 12 12.65 -3.69 -6.21
N ALA A 13 13.93 -3.41 -6.39
CA ALA A 13 14.91 -3.28 -5.32
C ALA A 13 15.03 -1.85 -4.73
N LEU A 14 14.10 -0.94 -5.04
CA LEU A 14 14.12 0.46 -4.59
C LEU A 14 13.07 0.71 -3.50
N LEU A 15 13.48 1.47 -2.49
CA LEU A 15 12.62 2.13 -1.51
C LEU A 15 12.66 3.62 -1.79
N ILE A 16 11.47 4.19 -1.99
CA ILE A 16 11.27 5.63 -2.12
C ILE A 16 10.42 6.08 -0.93
N SER A 17 10.77 7.18 -0.27
CA SER A 17 9.90 7.83 0.71
C SER A 17 9.74 9.30 0.39
N GLY A 18 8.59 9.90 0.69
CA GLY A 18 8.36 11.30 0.38
C GLY A 18 7.00 11.80 0.83
N SER A 19 6.77 13.09 0.59
CA SER A 19 5.48 13.72 0.83
C SER A 19 4.61 13.66 -0.42
N TYR A 20 3.39 13.16 -0.28
CA TYR A 20 2.37 13.17 -1.32
C TYR A 20 1.24 14.11 -0.90
N ASP A 21 1.00 15.14 -1.70
CA ASP A 21 0.18 16.27 -1.31
C ASP A 21 -1.12 16.32 -2.10
N LEU A 22 -2.22 16.50 -1.39
CA LEU A 22 -3.57 16.55 -1.95
C LEU A 22 -4.28 17.85 -1.58
N GLU A 23 -5.03 18.39 -2.53
CA GLU A 23 -5.90 19.55 -2.31
C GLU A 23 -7.15 19.20 -1.51
N HIS A 24 -7.63 17.97 -1.66
CA HIS A 24 -8.78 17.43 -0.93
C HIS A 24 -8.38 16.15 -0.22
N TYR A 25 -8.78 16.02 1.04
CA TYR A 25 -8.51 14.81 1.80
C TYR A 25 -9.23 13.62 1.16
N ARG A 26 -8.45 12.59 0.85
CA ARG A 26 -8.91 11.26 0.43
C ARG A 26 -7.92 10.25 1.00
N ARG A 27 -8.43 9.10 1.42
CA ARG A 27 -7.58 7.96 1.81
C ARG A 27 -6.65 7.60 0.67
N LEU A 28 -5.43 7.18 1.00
CA LEU A 28 -4.41 6.85 0.01
C LEU A 28 -4.89 5.83 -1.04
N SER A 29 -5.59 4.77 -0.63
CA SER A 29 -6.17 3.79 -1.56
C SER A 29 -7.15 4.40 -2.55
N VAL A 30 -8.03 5.30 -2.08
CA VAL A 30 -8.99 6.00 -2.94
C VAL A 30 -8.26 6.85 -3.96
N VAL A 31 -7.21 7.56 -3.56
CA VAL A 31 -6.46 8.43 -4.48
C VAL A 31 -5.75 7.60 -5.54
N LEU A 32 -5.04 6.55 -5.13
CA LEU A 32 -4.30 5.66 -6.02
C LEU A 32 -5.21 4.93 -7.03
N ASN A 33 -6.48 4.72 -6.71
CA ASN A 33 -7.48 4.07 -7.58
C ASN A 33 -8.43 5.03 -8.30
N SER A 34 -8.44 6.32 -7.97
CA SER A 34 -9.34 7.31 -8.58
C SER A 34 -8.88 7.78 -9.97
N GLY A 35 -9.72 8.56 -10.68
CA GLY A 35 -9.37 9.21 -11.96
C GLY A 35 -8.21 10.21 -11.88
N LEU A 36 -7.80 10.66 -10.68
CA LEU A 36 -6.52 11.36 -10.48
C LEU A 36 -5.32 10.41 -10.68
N GLY A 37 -5.54 9.10 -10.55
CA GLY A 37 -4.64 8.00 -10.90
C GLY A 37 -4.59 7.66 -12.40
N LEU A 38 -5.30 8.39 -13.27
CA LEU A 38 -5.01 8.36 -14.72
C LEU A 38 -3.61 8.93 -15.03
N GLN A 39 -2.99 9.65 -14.09
CA GLN A 39 -1.60 10.02 -14.21
C GLN A 39 -0.70 8.79 -14.08
N HIS A 40 0.15 8.59 -15.09
CA HIS A 40 1.14 7.50 -15.10
C HIS A 40 2.17 7.61 -13.97
N TYR A 41 2.30 8.81 -13.38
CA TYR A 41 3.29 9.12 -12.35
C TYR A 41 2.64 9.76 -11.13
N VAL A 42 3.12 9.39 -9.94
CA VAL A 42 2.85 10.08 -8.68
C VAL A 42 4.04 10.98 -8.37
N THR A 43 3.77 12.25 -8.09
CA THR A 43 4.80 13.22 -7.70
C THR A 43 4.98 13.23 -6.20
N LEU A 44 6.19 12.97 -5.73
CA LEU A 44 6.58 13.10 -4.32
C LEU A 44 7.47 14.32 -4.10
N ARG A 45 7.22 15.06 -3.03
CA ARG A 45 8.07 16.18 -2.57
C ARG A 45 8.98 15.74 -1.43
N SER A 46 10.14 16.40 -1.32
CA SER A 46 11.12 16.14 -0.25
C SER A 46 11.38 14.64 -0.10
N ALA A 47 11.67 14.00 -1.24
CA ALA A 47 11.75 12.57 -1.39
C ALA A 47 13.16 12.05 -1.12
N ILE A 48 13.21 10.81 -0.69
CA ILE A 48 14.44 10.02 -0.52
C ILE A 48 14.27 8.78 -1.37
N ILE A 49 15.27 8.44 -2.17
CA ILE A 49 15.33 7.21 -2.95
C ILE A 49 16.57 6.43 -2.53
N ALA A 50 16.42 5.13 -2.28
CA ALA A 50 17.51 4.27 -1.90
C ALA A 50 17.30 2.85 -2.44
N PRO A 51 18.37 2.12 -2.79
CA PRO A 51 18.29 0.67 -2.91
C PRO A 51 17.95 0.06 -1.52
N ILE A 52 16.98 -0.86 -1.47
CA ILE A 52 16.49 -1.47 -0.23
C ILE A 52 17.65 -2.09 0.58
N HIS A 53 18.56 -2.77 -0.10
CA HIS A 53 19.69 -3.45 0.53
C HIS A 53 20.93 -2.56 0.73
N ARG A 54 20.88 -1.31 0.28
CA ARG A 54 21.99 -0.34 0.43
C ARG A 54 21.45 1.03 0.85
N PRO A 55 20.82 1.15 2.03
CA PRO A 55 20.23 2.41 2.50
C PRO A 55 21.25 3.55 2.65
N GLN A 56 22.53 3.23 2.82
CA GLN A 56 23.63 4.20 2.83
C GLN A 56 23.84 4.91 1.49
N GLN A 57 23.30 4.37 0.39
CA GLN A 57 23.32 4.99 -0.94
C GLN A 57 22.06 5.85 -1.20
N ALA A 58 21.38 6.28 -0.13
CA ALA A 58 20.19 7.11 -0.26
C ALA A 58 20.51 8.48 -0.86
N GLU A 59 19.69 8.91 -1.80
CA GLU A 59 19.71 10.24 -2.38
C GLU A 59 18.46 11.02 -1.98
N ARG A 60 18.62 12.32 -1.69
CA ARG A 60 17.50 13.23 -1.41
C ARG A 60 17.22 14.09 -2.64
N VAL A 61 15.96 14.13 -3.06
CA VAL A 61 15.51 14.91 -4.21
C VAL A 61 14.30 15.75 -3.83
N SER A 62 14.21 16.95 -4.39
CA SER A 62 13.11 17.89 -4.09
C SER A 62 11.78 17.42 -4.67
N HIS A 63 11.81 16.89 -5.89
CA HIS A 63 10.66 16.38 -6.63
C HIS A 63 11.03 15.06 -7.31
N LEU A 64 10.23 14.02 -7.06
CA LEU A 64 10.41 12.70 -7.66
C LEU A 64 9.12 12.25 -8.34
N LEU A 65 9.21 11.86 -9.61
CA LEU A 65 8.13 11.24 -10.35
C LEU A 65 8.26 9.72 -10.23
N VAL A 66 7.22 9.07 -9.72
CA VAL A 66 7.22 7.64 -9.44
C VAL A 66 6.19 6.96 -10.33
N SER A 67 6.63 6.02 -11.18
CA SER A 67 5.73 5.33 -12.11
C SER A 67 4.72 4.47 -11.37
N ARG A 68 3.43 4.77 -11.52
CA ARG A 68 2.32 4.10 -10.82
C ARG A 68 2.27 2.61 -11.15
N SER A 69 2.48 2.24 -12.41
CA SER A 69 2.49 0.83 -12.86
C SER A 69 3.60 -0.01 -12.23
N GLN A 70 4.67 0.62 -11.74
CA GLN A 70 5.82 -0.06 -11.14
C GLN A 70 5.70 -0.16 -9.61
N MET A 71 4.71 0.50 -9.00
CA MET A 71 4.50 0.47 -7.56
C MET A 71 3.97 -0.89 -7.13
N GLN A 72 4.80 -1.64 -6.39
CA GLN A 72 4.41 -2.92 -5.84
C GLN A 72 3.66 -2.73 -4.52
N VAL A 73 4.23 -1.93 -3.62
CA VAL A 73 3.64 -1.62 -2.33
C VAL A 73 3.76 -0.13 -2.10
N VAL A 74 2.68 0.51 -1.68
CA VAL A 74 2.68 1.89 -1.19
C VAL A 74 2.24 1.89 0.27
N ALA A 75 3.14 2.20 1.19
CA ALA A 75 2.86 2.23 2.62
C ALA A 75 2.66 3.66 3.12
N THR A 76 1.70 3.84 4.02
CA THR A 76 1.54 5.12 4.71
C THR A 76 2.46 5.16 5.93
N LEU A 77 3.34 6.16 6.00
CA LEU A 77 4.12 6.47 7.20
C LEU A 77 3.38 7.45 8.10
N THR A 78 2.72 8.43 7.51
CA THR A 78 1.91 9.41 8.24
C THR A 78 0.77 9.86 7.35
N GLU A 79 -0.45 9.78 7.87
CA GLU A 79 -1.65 10.29 7.22
C GLU A 79 -2.12 11.56 7.94
N PRO A 80 -2.44 12.64 7.22
CA PRO A 80 -3.00 13.84 7.83
C PRO A 80 -4.37 13.53 8.42
N ALA A 81 -4.76 14.26 9.47
CA ALA A 81 -6.07 14.09 10.09
C ALA A 81 -7.19 14.35 9.06
N PRO A 82 -8.23 13.50 9.02
CA PRO A 82 -9.39 13.73 8.16
C PRO A 82 -10.14 15.00 8.60
N PRO A 83 -10.88 15.65 7.69
CA PRO A 83 -11.87 16.67 8.04
C PRO A 83 -12.91 16.13 9.05
N PRO A 84 -13.46 16.97 9.94
CA PRO A 84 -14.40 16.54 10.99
C PRO A 84 -15.66 15.81 10.48
N ASP A 85 -16.09 16.11 9.25
CA ASP A 85 -17.27 15.58 8.58
C ASP A 85 -16.97 14.41 7.64
N TYR A 86 -15.73 13.89 7.64
CA TYR A 86 -15.36 12.79 6.76
C TYR A 86 -16.02 11.46 7.20
N PRO A 87 -16.76 10.76 6.32
CA PRO A 87 -17.58 9.59 6.68
C PRO A 87 -16.73 8.32 6.88
N ARG A 88 -15.94 8.26 7.97
CA ARG A 88 -14.97 7.18 8.20
C ARG A 88 -15.63 5.85 8.62
N GLU A 89 -16.63 5.91 9.48
CA GLU A 89 -17.24 4.72 10.14
C GLU A 89 -18.23 3.98 9.24
N GLU A 90 -18.97 4.69 8.39
CA GLU A 90 -19.94 4.08 7.45
C GLU A 90 -19.27 3.20 6.39
N MET A 91 -18.00 3.46 6.07
CA MET A 91 -17.26 2.70 5.05
C MET A 91 -16.72 1.35 5.55
N LEU A 92 -16.59 1.16 6.87
CA LEU A 92 -15.94 -0.01 7.47
C LEU A 92 -16.92 -1.10 7.95
N THR A 93 -18.19 -0.76 8.15
CA THR A 93 -19.16 -1.57 8.91
C THR A 93 -19.70 -2.81 8.21
N ARG A 94 -19.25 -3.14 6.99
CA ARG A 94 -19.80 -4.25 6.17
C ARG A 94 -18.77 -5.19 5.55
N ARG A 95 -17.55 -5.27 6.10
CA ARG A 95 -16.50 -6.13 5.55
C ARG A 95 -16.00 -7.17 6.54
N ASP A 96 -15.81 -8.39 6.03
CA ASP A 96 -15.06 -9.43 6.73
C ASP A 96 -13.57 -9.12 6.64
N VAL A 97 -12.85 -9.46 7.71
CA VAL A 97 -11.41 -9.28 7.79
C VAL A 97 -10.74 -10.65 7.78
N ASN A 98 -10.04 -10.94 6.69
CA ASN A 98 -9.26 -12.16 6.57
C ASN A 98 -7.77 -11.85 6.66
N ARG A 99 -7.00 -12.65 7.41
CA ARG A 99 -5.55 -12.63 7.31
C ARG A 99 -5.14 -13.34 6.03
N VAL A 100 -4.48 -12.63 5.12
CA VAL A 100 -4.05 -13.15 3.82
C VAL A 100 -2.55 -12.98 3.70
N MET A 101 -1.89 -13.99 3.13
CA MET A 101 -0.51 -13.90 2.67
C MET A 101 -0.52 -13.68 1.16
N PHE A 102 0.06 -12.57 0.70
CA PHE A 102 0.26 -12.23 -0.70
C PHE A 102 1.74 -12.38 -1.05
N PHE A 103 2.03 -12.80 -2.29
CA PHE A 103 3.38 -12.82 -2.83
C PHE A 103 3.48 -11.87 -4.03
N THR A 104 4.57 -11.13 -4.05
CA THR A 104 4.99 -10.25 -5.15
C THR A 104 6.39 -10.66 -5.58
N PRO A 105 6.94 -10.10 -6.68
CA PRO A 105 8.30 -10.45 -7.10
C PRO A 105 9.38 -10.22 -6.03
N ASN A 106 9.19 -9.28 -5.09
CA ASN A 106 10.21 -8.91 -4.10
C ASN A 106 9.78 -9.10 -2.65
N PHE A 107 8.48 -9.33 -2.38
CA PHE A 107 7.95 -9.39 -1.02
C PHE A 107 6.91 -10.49 -0.85
N GLY A 108 6.96 -11.18 0.30
CA GLY A 108 5.78 -11.76 0.92
C GLY A 108 5.09 -10.70 1.79
N ILE A 109 3.77 -10.62 1.78
CA ILE A 109 3.01 -9.61 2.53
C ILE A 109 1.88 -10.32 3.27
N GLN A 110 1.99 -10.39 4.60
CA GLN A 110 0.90 -10.87 5.44
C GLN A 110 0.12 -9.67 5.96
N ALA A 111 -1.18 -9.60 5.68
CA ALA A 111 -1.99 -8.46 6.10
C ALA A 111 -3.46 -8.83 6.26
N ASN A 112 -4.21 -7.91 6.88
CA ASN A 112 -5.66 -7.97 6.95
C ASN A 112 -6.26 -7.45 5.64
N TYR A 113 -6.97 -8.31 4.93
CA TYR A 113 -7.72 -8.01 3.71
C TYR A 113 -9.21 -7.90 4.02
N HIS A 114 -9.79 -6.75 3.69
CA HIS A 114 -11.19 -6.42 3.95
C HIS A 114 -12.03 -6.73 2.72
N LYS A 115 -12.83 -7.79 2.78
CA LYS A 115 -13.68 -8.24 1.67
C LYS A 115 -15.15 -8.25 2.04
N ARG A 116 -16.02 -8.43 1.05
CA ARG A 116 -17.43 -8.73 1.33
C ARG A 116 -17.56 -10.10 2.01
N PRO A 117 -18.52 -10.28 2.95
CA PRO A 117 -18.67 -11.55 3.65
C PRO A 117 -19.05 -12.73 2.75
N ASP A 118 -19.86 -12.46 1.73
CA ASP A 118 -20.43 -13.46 0.82
C ASP A 118 -19.47 -13.97 -0.27
N LEU A 119 -18.27 -13.40 -0.38
CA LEU A 119 -17.30 -13.76 -1.41
C LEU A 119 -16.15 -14.58 -0.82
N SER A 120 -15.70 -15.62 -1.54
CA SER A 120 -14.40 -16.24 -1.30
C SER A 120 -13.24 -15.27 -1.57
N LEU A 121 -12.01 -15.68 -1.22
CA LEU A 121 -10.82 -14.87 -1.54
C LEU A 121 -10.65 -14.71 -3.06
N GLU A 122 -10.83 -15.79 -3.81
CA GLU A 122 -10.77 -15.80 -5.28
C GLU A 122 -11.79 -14.84 -5.88
N GLU A 123 -13.07 -15.01 -5.57
CA GLU A 123 -14.14 -14.14 -6.10
C GLU A 123 -13.93 -12.66 -5.72
N SER A 124 -13.41 -12.40 -4.52
CA SER A 124 -13.12 -11.04 -4.07
C SER A 124 -11.96 -10.40 -4.86
N LEU A 125 -10.91 -11.17 -5.14
CA LEU A 125 -9.77 -10.68 -5.93
C LEU A 125 -10.13 -10.49 -7.41
N ASP A 126 -10.87 -11.43 -8.00
CA ASP A 126 -11.32 -11.36 -9.39
C ASP A 126 -12.35 -10.25 -9.60
N GLY A 127 -13.23 -10.02 -8.63
CA GLY A 127 -14.20 -8.92 -8.67
C GLY A 127 -13.58 -7.53 -8.43
N THR A 128 -12.31 -7.44 -8.04
CA THR A 128 -11.65 -6.17 -7.76
C THR A 128 -11.21 -5.48 -9.05
N THR A 129 -11.77 -4.29 -9.32
CA THR A 129 -11.36 -3.43 -10.43
C THR A 129 -10.28 -2.42 -10.06
N ASP A 130 -10.00 -2.26 -8.77
CA ASP A 130 -8.96 -1.39 -8.25
C ASP A 130 -7.57 -1.86 -8.69
N ASP A 131 -6.70 -0.92 -9.06
CA ASP A 131 -5.29 -1.22 -9.38
C ASP A 131 -4.48 -1.49 -8.11
N PHE A 132 -4.91 -0.95 -6.98
CA PHE A 132 -4.29 -1.11 -5.68
C PHE A 132 -5.26 -1.67 -4.65
N ILE A 133 -4.88 -2.77 -4.01
CA ILE A 133 -5.63 -3.41 -2.94
C ILE A 133 -5.23 -2.79 -1.61
N ALA A 134 -6.21 -2.24 -0.89
CA ALA A 134 -6.00 -1.71 0.45
C ALA A 134 -5.86 -2.85 1.47
N LEU A 135 -4.78 -2.83 2.24
CA LEU A 135 -4.47 -3.78 3.29
C LEU A 135 -4.15 -3.04 4.58
N SER A 136 -4.57 -3.60 5.72
CA SER A 136 -4.24 -3.08 7.05
C SER A 136 -3.40 -4.06 7.84
N ASP A 137 -2.64 -3.57 8.83
CA ASP A 137 -1.79 -4.40 9.69
C ASP A 137 -0.85 -5.30 8.87
N ALA A 138 -0.08 -4.68 7.99
CA ALA A 138 0.75 -5.36 7.01
C ALA A 138 2.15 -5.63 7.55
N HIS A 139 2.57 -6.89 7.42
CA HIS A 139 3.92 -7.35 7.64
C HIS A 139 4.53 -7.68 6.26
N ILE A 140 5.50 -6.88 5.84
CA ILE A 140 6.17 -6.99 4.54
C ILE A 140 7.50 -7.72 4.77
N TYR A 141 7.65 -8.89 4.17
CA TYR A 141 8.81 -9.76 4.25
C TYR A 141 9.61 -9.66 2.94
N PRO A 142 10.79 -9.03 2.91
CA PRO A 142 11.65 -9.03 1.72
C PRO A 142 12.08 -10.46 1.36
N LEU A 143 11.88 -10.87 0.11
CA LEU A 143 12.20 -12.22 -0.34
C LEU A 143 13.71 -12.48 -0.44
N GLU A 144 14.51 -11.44 -0.64
CA GLU A 144 15.98 -11.51 -0.59
C GLU A 144 16.54 -11.60 0.84
N GLY A 145 15.65 -11.62 1.85
CA GLY A 145 16.00 -11.64 3.26
C GLY A 145 16.08 -10.26 3.91
N GLY A 146 16.10 -10.24 5.24
CA GLY A 146 16.06 -9.02 6.05
C GLY A 146 15.00 -9.09 7.15
N GLN A 147 14.84 -8.00 7.87
CA GLN A 147 13.81 -7.89 8.91
C GLN A 147 12.45 -7.57 8.29
N PRO A 148 11.35 -8.16 8.80
CA PRO A 148 10.01 -7.78 8.38
C PRO A 148 9.75 -6.30 8.66
N ILE A 149 9.07 -5.65 7.71
CA ILE A 149 8.67 -4.25 7.80
C ILE A 149 7.19 -4.21 8.17
N VAL A 150 6.87 -3.60 9.31
CA VAL A 150 5.49 -3.50 9.81
C VAL A 150 4.88 -2.14 9.46
N ARG A 151 3.68 -2.13 8.89
CA ARG A 151 2.95 -0.93 8.50
C ARG A 151 1.46 -1.08 8.79
N ASP A 152 0.86 -0.07 9.41
CA ASP A 152 -0.57 -0.08 9.74
C ASP A 152 -1.47 -0.15 8.50
N PHE A 153 -1.00 0.44 7.39
CA PHE A 153 -1.74 0.51 6.15
C PHE A 153 -0.82 0.48 4.93
N VAL A 154 -1.17 -0.35 3.95
CA VAL A 154 -0.49 -0.42 2.65
C VAL A 154 -1.50 -0.56 1.52
N CYS A 155 -1.09 -0.11 0.33
CA CYS A 155 -1.76 -0.34 -0.94
C CYS A 155 -0.87 -1.26 -1.78
N LEU A 156 -1.36 -2.47 -2.05
CA LEU A 156 -0.66 -3.49 -2.84
C LEU A 156 -1.09 -3.39 -4.31
N GLY A 157 -0.14 -3.19 -5.22
CA GLY A 157 -0.42 -3.17 -6.66
C GLY A 157 -0.91 -4.53 -7.14
N ARG A 158 -2.16 -4.61 -7.62
CA ARG A 158 -2.81 -5.86 -8.03
C ARG A 158 -2.07 -6.58 -9.14
N ALA A 159 -1.51 -5.83 -10.10
CA ALA A 159 -0.72 -6.36 -11.20
C ALA A 159 0.59 -7.07 -10.75
N HIS A 160 1.02 -6.87 -9.50
CA HIS A 160 2.24 -7.46 -8.93
C HIS A 160 1.96 -8.67 -8.05
N ILE A 161 0.70 -9.07 -7.88
CA ILE A 161 0.34 -10.25 -7.08
C ILE A 161 0.62 -11.50 -7.92
N LEU A 162 1.54 -12.34 -7.42
CA LEU A 162 1.92 -13.61 -8.03
C LEU A 162 1.11 -14.78 -7.46
N ALA A 163 0.82 -14.72 -6.15
CA ALA A 163 0.03 -15.72 -5.44
C ALA A 163 -0.59 -15.10 -4.19
N ALA A 164 -1.69 -15.68 -3.72
CA ALA A 164 -2.31 -15.31 -2.45
C ALA A 164 -2.98 -16.53 -1.79
N TYR A 165 -2.94 -16.61 -0.46
CA TYR A 165 -3.67 -17.63 0.30
C TYR A 165 -4.13 -17.09 1.66
N LEU A 166 -5.20 -17.67 2.22
CA LEU A 166 -5.64 -17.37 3.59
C LEU A 166 -4.60 -17.86 4.58
N ALA A 167 -3.99 -16.95 5.33
CA ALA A 167 -3.06 -17.33 6.39
C ALA A 167 -3.85 -17.97 7.53
N ALA A 168 -3.47 -19.18 7.93
CA ALA A 168 -4.05 -19.81 9.11
C ALA A 168 -3.83 -18.91 10.33
N HIS A 169 -4.81 -18.88 11.25
CA HIS A 169 -4.51 -18.45 12.62
C HIS A 169 -3.45 -19.41 13.15
N HIS A 170 -2.23 -18.92 13.32
CA HIS A 170 -1.17 -19.69 13.99
C HIS A 170 -1.61 -19.93 15.44
N GLU A 171 -2.19 -21.11 15.72
CA GLU A 171 -1.95 -21.76 17.00
C GLU A 171 -0.51 -22.29 16.93
N SER A 172 0.35 -21.72 17.75
CA SER A 172 1.75 -22.14 17.88
C SER A 172 1.82 -23.64 18.17
N ILE A 173 2.64 -24.37 17.41
CA ILE A 173 3.08 -25.72 17.76
C ILE A 173 4.17 -25.62 18.82
#